data_AF-A0A4P8THA1-F1
#
_entry.id   AF-A0A4P8THA1-F1
#
_cell.length_a   1.000
_cell.length_b   1.000
_cell.length_c   1.000
_cell.angle_alpha   90.00
_cell.angle_beta   90.00
_cell.angle_gamma   90.00
#
_symmetry.space_group_name_H-M   'P 1'
#
loop_
_entity.id
_entity.type
_entity.pdbx_description
1 polymer ?
#
loop_
_entity_poly.entity_id
_entity_poly.type
_entity_poly.pdbx_seq_one_letter_code
_entity_poly.pdbx_strand_id
1 'polypeptide(L)'
;MTEHAQDPEHPAGEPPPDAGESLPGPAQGPAPQDLAAILGDHAHALLGVLLDSEGTFDAGIHPSAHFTALLQRIVELRGVLDALAPAAQTAIAEATRREERDAHATAEGDHDQRAMRSTDRGADQAAAREVSMVTRQSPARAVWSLSAAQRLVRSLPSIHEAVAVGGIGAEAALRVASAVRVLDEDGRAQVDQALAARLPYLDAASTRQWED
;
A
#
# COMPACT_ATOMS: atom_id res chain seq x y z
N MET A 1 -15.17 77.14 -4.69
CA MET A 1 -16.20 77.53 -3.71
C MET A 1 -17.07 76.31 -3.48
N THR A 2 -17.37 76.02 -2.22
CA THR A 2 -18.03 74.81 -1.69
C THR A 2 -19.45 74.60 -2.23
N GLU A 3 -19.88 73.34 -2.40
CA GLU A 3 -20.98 72.77 -1.59
C GLU A 3 -21.11 71.23 -1.72
N HIS A 4 -21.59 70.58 -0.65
CA HIS A 4 -22.15 69.20 -0.64
C HIS A 4 -23.59 69.24 -1.22
N ALA A 5 -24.39 68.18 -1.45
CA ALA A 5 -24.39 66.73 -1.18
C ALA A 5 -25.22 66.03 -2.32
N GLN A 6 -25.70 64.78 -2.31
CA GLN A 6 -25.66 63.61 -1.39
C GLN A 6 -25.96 62.32 -2.18
N ASP A 7 -25.72 61.14 -1.60
CA ASP A 7 -26.25 59.84 -2.07
C ASP A 7 -27.78 59.70 -1.87
N PRO A 8 -28.41 58.74 -2.58
CA PRO A 8 -29.10 57.69 -1.82
C PRO A 8 -28.75 56.24 -2.24
N GLU A 9 -28.64 55.39 -1.23
CA GLU A 9 -28.32 53.95 -1.29
C GLU A 9 -29.47 53.10 -1.89
N HIS A 10 -29.14 52.03 -2.63
CA HIS A 10 -29.63 50.63 -2.46
C HIS A 10 -29.47 49.79 -3.75
N PRO A 11 -29.30 48.45 -3.64
CA PRO A 11 -28.44 47.72 -2.72
C PRO A 11 -27.47 46.80 -3.49
N ALA A 12 -26.59 46.10 -2.76
CA ALA A 12 -25.71 45.10 -3.37
C ALA A 12 -26.53 43.99 -4.06
N GLY A 13 -26.29 43.79 -5.36
CA GLY A 13 -26.68 42.55 -6.03
C GLY A 13 -25.82 41.42 -5.46
N GLU A 14 -26.48 40.37 -4.95
CA GLU A 14 -25.79 39.16 -4.49
C GLU A 14 -24.86 38.65 -5.60
N PRO A 15 -23.58 38.32 -5.29
CA PRO A 15 -22.82 37.47 -6.20
C PRO A 15 -23.60 36.15 -6.34
N PRO A 16 -23.59 35.52 -7.54
CA PRO A 16 -24.22 34.22 -7.69
C PRO A 16 -23.62 33.26 -6.66
N PRO A 17 -24.42 32.35 -6.06
CA PRO A 17 -23.86 31.37 -5.14
C PRO A 17 -22.78 30.61 -5.87
N ASP A 18 -21.58 30.56 -5.28
CA ASP A 18 -20.53 29.63 -5.69
C ASP A 18 -21.12 28.22 -5.59
N ALA A 19 -21.66 27.75 -6.71
CA ALA A 19 -21.77 26.34 -7.01
C ALA A 19 -20.35 25.82 -7.22
N GLY A 20 -19.58 25.81 -6.14
CA GLY A 20 -18.46 24.92 -5.98
C GLY A 20 -19.02 23.52 -6.10
N GLU A 21 -19.05 23.01 -7.33
CA GLU A 21 -19.01 21.59 -7.61
C GLU A 21 -17.76 21.08 -6.91
N SER A 22 -17.96 20.68 -5.65
CA SER A 22 -16.94 20.04 -4.85
C SER A 22 -16.58 18.78 -5.61
N LEU A 23 -15.45 18.85 -6.31
CA LEU A 23 -14.89 17.75 -7.10
C LEU A 23 -15.03 16.49 -6.24
N PRO A 24 -15.69 15.42 -6.72
CA PRO A 24 -15.84 14.22 -5.93
C PRO A 24 -14.45 13.79 -5.49
N GLY A 25 -14.21 13.85 -4.18
CA GLY A 25 -12.92 13.49 -3.60
C GLY A 25 -12.53 12.07 -4.05
N PRO A 26 -11.22 11.76 -4.09
CA PRO A 26 -10.76 10.44 -4.53
C PRO A 26 -11.56 9.37 -3.81
N ALA A 27 -12.25 8.52 -4.58
CA ALA A 27 -13.28 7.62 -4.08
C ALA A 27 -12.77 6.87 -2.85
N GLN A 28 -13.33 7.22 -1.69
CA GLN A 28 -12.72 6.87 -0.42
C GLN A 28 -12.89 5.37 -0.22
N GLY A 29 -11.79 4.63 -0.33
CA GLY A 29 -11.78 3.19 -0.15
C GLY A 29 -12.25 2.79 1.25
N PRO A 30 -12.59 1.50 1.46
CA PRO A 30 -12.99 1.00 2.78
C PRO A 30 -11.91 1.36 3.81
N ALA A 31 -12.32 1.71 5.03
CA ALA A 31 -11.37 2.04 6.06
C ALA A 31 -10.55 0.79 6.46
N PRO A 32 -9.34 0.94 7.01
CA PRO A 32 -8.47 -0.20 7.31
C PRO A 32 -9.13 -1.26 8.21
N GLN A 33 -9.98 -0.84 9.15
CA GLN A 33 -10.77 -1.74 10.00
C GLN A 33 -11.82 -2.56 9.24
N ASP A 34 -12.43 -2.00 8.18
CA ASP A 34 -13.45 -2.68 7.38
C ASP A 34 -12.78 -3.77 6.53
N LEU A 35 -11.62 -3.45 5.93
CA LEU A 35 -10.80 -4.42 5.21
C LEU A 35 -10.28 -5.53 6.15
N ALA A 36 -9.86 -5.19 7.37
CA ALA A 36 -9.44 -6.17 8.36
C ALA A 36 -10.59 -7.12 8.78
N ALA A 37 -11.81 -6.61 8.93
CA ALA A 37 -13.00 -7.43 9.20
C ALA A 37 -13.29 -8.40 8.04
N ILE A 38 -13.34 -7.89 6.80
CA ILE A 38 -13.53 -8.71 5.59
C ILE A 38 -12.50 -9.84 5.52
N LEU A 39 -11.22 -9.53 5.74
CA LEU A 39 -10.14 -10.53 5.73
C LEU A 39 -10.29 -11.56 6.86
N GLY A 40 -10.71 -11.13 8.05
CA GLY A 40 -10.98 -12.00 9.20
C GLY A 40 -12.11 -12.99 8.94
N ASP A 41 -13.24 -12.52 8.39
CA ASP A 41 -14.40 -13.36 8.08
C ASP A 41 -14.07 -14.41 7.02
N HIS A 42 -13.37 -14.03 5.95
CA HIS A 42 -12.94 -14.98 4.91
C HIS A 42 -11.91 -15.98 5.44
N ALA A 43 -10.95 -15.55 6.27
CA ALA A 43 -9.99 -16.44 6.90
C ALA A 43 -10.68 -17.45 7.85
N HIS A 44 -11.70 -17.01 8.59
CA HIS A 44 -12.51 -17.88 9.45
C HIS A 44 -13.29 -18.92 8.63
N ALA A 45 -13.95 -18.51 7.55
CA ALA A 45 -14.68 -19.42 6.66
C ALA A 45 -13.76 -20.46 6.01
N LEU A 46 -12.60 -20.03 5.49
CA LEU A 46 -11.60 -20.93 4.90
C LEU A 46 -10.99 -21.89 5.92
N LEU A 47 -10.78 -21.45 7.16
CA LEU A 47 -10.34 -22.33 8.25
C LEU A 47 -11.40 -23.39 8.58
N GLY A 48 -12.70 -23.03 8.54
CA GLY A 48 -13.80 -23.99 8.66
C GLY A 48 -13.72 -25.10 7.62
N VAL A 49 -13.59 -24.74 6.33
CA VAL A 49 -13.45 -25.70 5.22
C VAL A 49 -12.19 -26.57 5.33
N LEU A 50 -11.10 -26.04 5.90
CA LEU A 50 -9.86 -26.80 6.11
C LEU A 50 -9.98 -27.80 7.27
N LEU A 51 -10.75 -27.47 8.32
CA LEU A 51 -10.95 -28.33 9.48
C LEU A 51 -12.06 -29.38 9.26
N ASP A 52 -13.05 -29.06 8.42
CA ASP A 52 -14.15 -29.96 8.01
C ASP A 52 -14.14 -30.15 6.49
N SER A 53 -13.14 -30.88 6.00
CA SER A 53 -12.81 -30.99 4.57
C SER A 53 -13.35 -32.26 3.90
N GLU A 54 -14.30 -32.97 4.51
CA GLU A 54 -14.83 -34.24 3.97
C GLU A 54 -15.38 -34.05 2.54
N GLY A 55 -14.99 -34.95 1.62
CA GLY A 55 -15.33 -34.89 0.19
C GLY A 55 -14.69 -33.75 -0.61
N THR A 56 -14.41 -32.59 0.01
CA THR A 56 -13.95 -31.35 -0.66
C THR A 56 -12.66 -31.54 -1.47
N PHE A 57 -11.74 -32.40 -1.00
CA PHE A 57 -10.49 -32.72 -1.69
C PHE A 57 -10.44 -34.15 -2.25
N ASP A 58 -11.58 -34.82 -2.38
CA ASP A 58 -11.64 -36.19 -2.87
C ASP A 58 -11.56 -36.24 -4.41
N ALA A 59 -10.44 -36.76 -4.92
CA ALA A 59 -10.21 -36.96 -6.35
C ALA A 59 -11.09 -38.05 -6.99
N GLY A 60 -11.79 -38.87 -6.19
CA GLY A 60 -12.85 -39.77 -6.65
C GLY A 60 -14.20 -39.07 -6.85
N ILE A 61 -14.41 -37.90 -6.23
CA ILE A 61 -15.66 -37.12 -6.32
C ILE A 61 -15.54 -35.95 -7.31
N HIS A 62 -14.35 -35.33 -7.41
CA HIS A 62 -14.15 -34.11 -8.19
C HIS A 62 -13.12 -34.26 -9.32
N PRO A 63 -13.41 -33.73 -10.53
CA PRO A 63 -12.46 -33.74 -11.65
C PRO A 63 -11.29 -32.80 -11.37
N SER A 64 -10.11 -33.14 -11.93
CA SER A 64 -8.87 -32.36 -11.76
C SER A 64 -8.99 -30.88 -12.12
N ALA A 65 -9.86 -30.53 -13.07
CA ALA A 65 -10.15 -29.16 -13.45
C ALA A 65 -10.67 -28.29 -12.28
N HIS A 66 -11.42 -28.86 -11.33
CA HIS A 66 -11.90 -28.13 -10.15
C HIS A 66 -10.74 -27.77 -9.22
N PHE A 67 -9.81 -28.71 -8.98
CA PHE A 67 -8.61 -28.45 -8.18
C PHE A 67 -7.67 -27.45 -8.86
N THR A 68 -7.55 -27.49 -10.20
CA THR A 68 -6.78 -26.49 -10.96
C THR A 68 -7.40 -25.09 -10.82
N ALA A 69 -8.73 -24.97 -10.95
CA ALA A 69 -9.43 -23.70 -10.77
C ALA A 69 -9.31 -23.16 -9.33
N LEU A 70 -9.38 -24.05 -8.33
CA LEU A 70 -9.14 -23.69 -6.92
C LEU A 70 -7.72 -23.16 -6.70
N LEU A 71 -6.70 -23.84 -7.23
CA LEU A 71 -5.31 -23.39 -7.15
C LEU A 71 -5.09 -22.03 -7.83
N GLN A 72 -5.73 -21.78 -8.98
CA GLN A 72 -5.70 -20.47 -9.63
C GLN A 72 -6.26 -19.37 -8.72
N ARG A 73 -7.45 -19.56 -8.12
CA ARG A 73 -8.04 -18.59 -7.19
C ARG A 73 -7.21 -18.38 -5.92
N ILE A 74 -6.54 -19.42 -5.42
CA ILE A 74 -5.61 -19.31 -4.28
C ILE A 74 -4.40 -18.44 -4.65
N VAL A 75 -3.84 -18.60 -5.85
CA VAL A 75 -2.70 -17.78 -6.34
C VAL A 75 -3.12 -16.32 -6.56
N GLU A 76 -4.26 -16.07 -7.18
CA GLU A 76 -4.83 -14.72 -7.36
C GLU A 76 -5.03 -14.02 -6.01
N LEU A 77 -5.73 -14.67 -5.07
CA LEU A 77 -5.97 -14.12 -3.73
C LEU A 77 -4.65 -13.86 -3.00
N ARG A 78 -3.69 -14.78 -3.12
CA ARG A 78 -2.36 -14.60 -2.52
C ARG A 78 -1.64 -13.39 -3.10
N GLY A 79 -1.67 -13.16 -4.41
CA GLY A 79 -1.08 -11.98 -5.04
C GLY A 79 -1.64 -10.68 -4.46
N VAL A 80 -2.97 -10.58 -4.33
CA VAL A 80 -3.64 -9.44 -3.70
C VAL A 80 -3.21 -9.24 -2.25
N LEU A 81 -3.16 -10.30 -1.43
CA LEU A 81 -2.70 -10.23 -0.03
C LEU A 81 -1.23 -9.83 0.09
N ASP A 82 -0.38 -10.39 -0.77
CA ASP A 82 1.05 -10.11 -0.86
C ASP A 82 1.32 -8.65 -1.30
N ALA A 83 0.41 -8.03 -2.06
CA ALA A 83 0.44 -6.60 -2.40
C ALA A 83 -0.16 -5.68 -1.31
N LEU A 84 -1.21 -6.13 -0.61
CA LEU A 84 -1.81 -5.36 0.50
C LEU A 84 -0.84 -5.20 1.67
N ALA A 85 0.00 -6.19 1.97
CA ALA A 85 0.92 -6.14 3.10
C ALA A 85 1.96 -4.99 3.03
N PRO A 86 2.66 -4.74 1.91
CA PRO A 86 3.50 -3.54 1.73
C PRO A 86 2.74 -2.22 1.85
N ALA A 87 1.50 -2.15 1.37
CA ALA A 87 0.66 -0.96 1.48
C ALA A 87 0.31 -0.66 2.93
N ALA A 88 -0.13 -1.68 3.70
CA ALA A 88 -0.40 -1.57 5.13
C ALA A 88 0.85 -1.17 5.93
N GLN A 89 2.02 -1.76 5.65
CA GLN A 89 3.28 -1.38 6.30
C GLN A 89 3.66 0.09 6.02
N THR A 90 3.45 0.55 4.79
CA THR A 90 3.68 1.94 4.40
C THR A 90 2.72 2.88 5.13
N ALA A 91 1.44 2.51 5.24
CA ALA A 91 0.43 3.27 5.96
C ALA A 91 0.71 3.36 7.48
N ILE A 92 1.15 2.26 8.13
CA ILE A 92 1.56 2.27 9.54
C ILE A 92 2.65 3.32 9.76
N ALA A 93 3.75 3.27 9.00
CA ALA A 93 4.83 4.23 9.15
C ALA A 93 4.46 5.68 8.75
N GLU A 94 3.41 5.89 7.97
CA GLU A 94 2.86 7.23 7.78
C GLU A 94 2.00 7.69 8.95
N ALA A 95 1.16 6.82 9.52
CA ALA A 95 0.36 7.10 10.71
C ALA A 95 1.27 7.44 11.89
N THR A 96 2.25 6.58 12.21
CA THR A 96 3.22 6.82 13.29
C THR A 96 3.99 8.12 13.10
N ARG A 97 4.41 8.46 11.86
CA ARG A 97 5.07 9.75 11.57
C ARG A 97 4.13 10.94 11.77
N ARG A 98 2.82 10.84 11.50
CA ARG A 98 1.86 11.92 11.77
C ARG A 98 1.67 12.07 13.29
N GLU A 99 1.37 10.98 13.99
CA GLU A 99 1.16 10.94 15.45
C GLU A 99 2.35 11.52 16.23
N GLU A 100 3.59 11.13 15.90
CA GLU A 100 4.80 11.64 16.54
C GLU A 100 5.04 13.14 16.26
N ARG A 101 4.68 13.63 15.07
CA ARG A 101 4.79 15.06 14.73
C ARG A 101 3.73 15.89 15.43
N ASP A 102 2.50 15.39 15.53
CA ASP A 102 1.40 16.07 16.23
C ASP A 102 1.69 16.14 17.74
N ALA A 103 2.23 15.06 18.32
CA ALA A 103 2.70 15.04 19.69
C ALA A 103 3.86 16.04 19.92
N HIS A 104 4.84 16.08 19.02
CA HIS A 104 5.98 17.00 19.12
C HIS A 104 5.57 18.47 18.95
N ALA A 105 4.69 18.79 18.00
CA ALA A 105 4.15 20.14 17.80
C ALA A 105 3.30 20.64 18.98
N THR A 106 2.67 19.72 19.73
CA THR A 106 1.95 20.04 20.97
C THR A 106 2.90 20.29 22.15
N ALA A 107 4.11 19.71 22.13
CA ALA A 107 5.08 19.78 23.22
C ALA A 107 6.12 20.91 23.07
N GLU A 108 6.61 21.17 21.85
CA GLU A 108 7.65 22.17 21.58
C GLU A 108 7.16 23.18 20.54
N GLY A 109 6.89 24.41 21.00
CA GLY A 109 6.35 25.50 20.18
C GLY A 109 7.34 26.18 19.22
N ASP A 110 8.43 25.52 18.84
CA ASP A 110 9.44 26.06 17.91
C ASP A 110 10.03 24.97 17.01
N HIS A 111 10.18 25.24 15.71
CA HIS A 111 10.33 24.20 14.68
C HIS A 111 11.78 23.99 14.21
N ASP A 112 12.61 23.28 14.99
CA ASP A 112 13.93 22.84 14.51
C ASP A 112 13.82 21.65 13.53
N GLN A 113 14.30 21.84 12.30
CA GLN A 113 14.41 20.78 11.29
C GLN A 113 15.34 19.62 11.73
N ARG A 114 16.23 19.82 12.70
CA ARG A 114 17.05 18.74 13.29
C ARG A 114 16.22 17.89 14.25
N ALA A 115 15.39 18.50 15.09
CA ALA A 115 14.43 17.81 15.93
C ALA A 115 13.46 16.98 15.08
N MET A 116 12.83 17.58 14.06
CA MET A 116 11.91 16.90 13.13
C MET A 116 12.51 15.66 12.46
N ARG A 117 13.79 15.72 12.03
CA ARG A 117 14.52 14.55 11.46
C ARG A 117 14.97 13.53 12.51
N SER A 118 14.92 13.87 13.79
CA SER A 118 15.04 12.91 14.89
C SER A 118 13.70 12.21 15.12
N THR A 119 12.60 12.97 15.16
CA THR A 119 11.21 12.49 15.28
C THR A 119 10.87 11.49 14.18
N ASP A 120 11.12 11.82 12.90
CA ASP A 120 10.86 10.91 11.77
C ASP A 120 11.64 9.58 11.87
N ARG A 121 12.88 9.62 12.38
CA ARG A 121 13.68 8.39 12.61
C ARG A 121 13.24 7.62 13.84
N GLY A 122 12.63 8.27 14.82
CA GLY A 122 11.96 7.64 15.96
C GLY A 122 10.70 6.91 15.51
N ALA A 123 9.84 7.60 14.76
CA ALA A 123 8.62 7.05 14.16
C ALA A 123 8.91 5.83 13.27
N ASP A 124 9.96 5.87 12.43
CA ASP A 124 10.36 4.73 11.60
C ASP A 124 10.82 3.51 12.42
N GLN A 125 11.44 3.73 13.58
CA GLN A 125 11.80 2.65 14.51
C GLN A 125 10.59 2.10 15.26
N ALA A 126 9.64 2.96 15.66
CA ALA A 126 8.39 2.57 16.29
C ALA A 126 7.53 1.72 15.34
N ALA A 127 7.34 2.17 14.09
CA ALA A 127 6.66 1.43 13.04
C ALA A 127 7.35 0.09 12.72
N ALA A 128 8.68 0.06 12.62
CA ALA A 128 9.42 -1.19 12.41
C ALA A 128 9.27 -2.18 13.60
N ARG A 129 9.17 -1.67 14.83
CA ARG A 129 8.89 -2.48 16.02
C ARG A 129 7.47 -3.05 16.00
N GLU A 130 6.48 -2.25 15.61
CA GLU A 130 5.10 -2.72 15.44
C GLU A 130 5.00 -3.82 14.37
N VAL A 131 5.57 -3.58 13.18
CA VAL A 131 5.65 -4.57 12.10
C VAL A 131 6.34 -5.85 12.59
N SER A 132 7.44 -5.75 13.35
CA SER A 132 8.11 -6.92 13.96
C SER A 132 7.20 -7.73 14.88
N MET A 133 6.42 -7.06 15.74
CA MET A 133 5.49 -7.72 16.66
C MET A 133 4.31 -8.38 15.92
N VAL A 134 3.64 -7.65 15.03
CA VAL A 134 2.45 -8.15 14.30
C VAL A 134 2.81 -9.27 13.34
N THR A 135 3.88 -9.12 12.55
CA THR A 135 4.30 -10.12 11.55
C THR A 135 5.19 -11.23 12.11
N ARG A 136 5.53 -11.17 13.42
CA ARG A 136 6.47 -12.07 14.11
C ARG A 136 7.85 -12.16 13.44
N GLN A 137 8.24 -11.13 12.69
CA GLN A 137 9.54 -11.03 12.04
C GLN A 137 10.60 -10.57 13.04
N SER A 138 11.86 -10.99 12.84
CA SER A 138 12.98 -10.45 13.62
C SER A 138 13.11 -8.93 13.38
N PRO A 139 13.59 -8.14 14.37
CA PRO A 139 13.67 -6.68 14.24
C PRO A 139 14.45 -6.23 12.98
N ALA A 140 15.55 -6.92 12.65
CA ALA A 140 16.33 -6.63 11.45
C ALA A 140 15.55 -6.90 10.15
N ARG A 141 14.73 -7.97 10.09
CA ARG A 141 13.88 -8.25 8.92
C ARG A 141 12.73 -7.25 8.82
N ALA A 142 12.14 -6.81 9.94
CA ALA A 142 11.08 -5.80 9.97
C ALA A 142 11.57 -4.40 9.52
N VAL A 143 12.74 -3.96 9.97
CA VAL A 143 13.36 -2.70 9.48
C VAL A 143 13.64 -2.75 7.98
N TRP A 144 14.16 -3.89 7.50
CA TRP A 144 14.41 -4.10 6.07
C TRP A 144 13.11 -4.13 5.25
N SER A 145 12.12 -4.92 5.68
CA SER A 145 10.86 -5.11 4.96
C SER A 145 10.04 -3.83 4.92
N LEU A 146 9.93 -3.09 6.02
CA LEU A 146 9.27 -1.79 6.06
C LEU A 146 9.93 -0.77 5.11
N SER A 147 11.27 -0.69 5.12
CA SER A 147 12.02 0.19 4.22
C SER A 147 11.83 -0.19 2.75
N ALA A 148 11.76 -1.49 2.44
CA ALA A 148 11.52 -1.99 1.10
C ALA A 148 10.06 -1.78 0.65
N ALA A 149 9.09 -1.99 1.54
CA ALA A 149 7.67 -1.74 1.31
C ALA A 149 7.39 -0.27 0.97
N GLN A 150 7.96 0.67 1.73
CA GLN A 150 7.84 2.11 1.44
C GLN A 150 8.37 2.46 0.04
N ARG A 151 9.48 1.86 -0.41
CA ARG A 151 10.01 2.06 -1.77
C ARG A 151 9.18 1.36 -2.84
N LEU A 152 8.67 0.16 -2.56
CA LEU A 152 7.82 -0.60 -3.48
C LEU A 152 6.54 0.18 -3.78
N VAL A 153 5.83 0.63 -2.75
CA VAL A 153 4.54 1.34 -2.88
C VAL A 153 4.68 2.74 -3.47
N ARG A 154 5.78 3.46 -3.17
CA ARG A 154 5.94 4.88 -3.58
C ARG A 154 6.74 5.09 -4.86
N SER A 155 7.76 4.26 -5.11
CA SER A 155 8.71 4.45 -6.22
C SER A 155 8.68 3.32 -7.26
N LEU A 156 8.00 2.20 -7.00
CA LEU A 156 7.87 1.06 -7.91
C LEU A 156 6.41 0.57 -8.08
N PRO A 157 5.45 1.46 -8.43
CA PRO A 157 4.04 1.13 -8.49
C PRO A 157 3.71 0.01 -9.50
N SER A 158 4.39 -0.07 -10.65
CA SER A 158 4.12 -1.13 -11.63
C SER A 158 4.61 -2.50 -11.15
N ILE A 159 5.71 -2.58 -10.39
CA ILE A 159 6.13 -3.81 -9.71
C ILE A 159 5.18 -4.15 -8.55
N HIS A 160 4.61 -3.15 -7.86
CA HIS A 160 3.61 -3.39 -6.82
C HIS A 160 2.29 -3.95 -7.39
N GLU A 161 1.81 -3.40 -8.50
CA GLU A 161 0.67 -3.94 -9.27
C GLU A 161 0.95 -5.37 -9.77
N ALA A 162 2.18 -5.63 -10.25
CA ALA A 162 2.58 -6.96 -10.70
C ALA A 162 2.54 -8.02 -9.57
N VAL A 163 2.76 -7.64 -8.30
CA VAL A 163 2.53 -8.55 -7.16
C VAL A 163 1.04 -8.87 -7.02
N ALA A 164 0.17 -7.87 -7.14
CA ALA A 164 -1.27 -8.02 -6.98
C ALA A 164 -1.89 -9.01 -7.97
N VAL A 165 -1.39 -9.02 -9.22
CA VAL A 165 -1.81 -9.98 -10.27
C VAL A 165 -1.00 -11.27 -10.30
N GLY A 166 -0.08 -11.48 -9.35
CA GLY A 166 0.74 -12.69 -9.23
C GLY A 166 1.92 -12.82 -10.21
N GLY A 167 2.21 -11.80 -11.01
CA GLY A 167 3.30 -11.80 -12.01
C GLY A 167 4.71 -11.62 -11.41
N ILE A 168 4.83 -11.35 -10.10
CA ILE A 168 6.07 -11.45 -9.33
C ILE A 168 5.76 -11.76 -7.86
N GLY A 169 6.51 -12.68 -7.25
CA GLY A 169 6.37 -13.00 -5.82
C GLY A 169 6.82 -11.87 -4.89
N ALA A 170 6.10 -11.68 -3.77
CA ALA A 170 6.33 -10.59 -2.80
C ALA A 170 7.79 -10.39 -2.37
N GLU A 171 8.49 -11.49 -2.04
CA GLU A 171 9.90 -11.38 -1.61
C GLU A 171 10.82 -10.91 -2.75
N ALA A 172 10.54 -11.27 -4.00
CA ALA A 172 11.29 -10.77 -5.14
C ALA A 172 11.04 -9.27 -5.35
N ALA A 173 9.79 -8.80 -5.24
CA ALA A 173 9.45 -7.38 -5.30
C ALA A 173 10.13 -6.56 -4.19
N LEU A 174 10.13 -7.05 -2.93
CA LEU A 174 10.86 -6.40 -1.83
C LEU A 174 12.39 -6.41 -2.03
N ARG A 175 12.94 -7.46 -2.66
CA ARG A 175 14.37 -7.50 -3.04
C ARG A 175 14.68 -6.48 -4.14
N VAL A 176 13.83 -6.32 -5.16
CA VAL A 176 13.96 -5.26 -6.18
C VAL A 176 13.91 -3.88 -5.51
N ALA A 177 12.91 -3.62 -4.68
CA ALA A 177 12.78 -2.37 -3.90
C ALA A 177 13.97 -2.11 -2.95
N SER A 178 14.65 -3.17 -2.49
CA SER A 178 15.88 -3.07 -1.72
C SER A 178 17.12 -2.80 -2.59
N ALA A 179 17.18 -3.35 -3.80
CA ALA A 179 18.30 -3.18 -4.73
C ALA A 179 18.36 -1.76 -5.30
N VAL A 180 17.22 -1.19 -5.68
CA VAL A 180 17.12 0.18 -6.24
C VAL A 180 17.34 1.30 -5.22
N ARG A 181 17.63 1.00 -3.94
CA ARG A 181 17.81 1.99 -2.87
C ARG A 181 18.91 3.03 -3.14
N VAL A 182 19.86 2.71 -4.02
CA VAL A 182 21.00 3.57 -4.39
C VAL A 182 20.66 4.52 -5.55
N LEU A 183 19.53 4.29 -6.23
CA LEU A 183 19.05 5.15 -7.31
C LEU A 183 18.23 6.31 -6.75
N ASP A 184 18.22 7.41 -7.50
CA ASP A 184 17.28 8.52 -7.33
C ASP A 184 15.87 8.14 -7.82
N GLU A 185 14.94 9.09 -7.82
CA GLU A 185 13.54 8.81 -8.15
C GLU A 185 13.35 8.47 -9.64
N ASP A 186 14.01 9.23 -10.53
CA ASP A 186 13.96 8.99 -11.98
C ASP A 186 14.58 7.62 -12.34
N GLY A 187 15.68 7.23 -11.69
CA GLY A 187 16.29 5.92 -11.86
C GLY A 187 15.41 4.78 -11.36
N ARG A 188 14.66 4.97 -10.26
CA ARG A 188 13.67 3.98 -9.78
C ARG A 188 12.50 3.84 -10.73
N ALA A 189 11.91 4.95 -11.19
CA ALA A 189 10.79 4.94 -12.12
C ALA A 189 11.16 4.27 -13.46
N GLN A 190 12.38 4.49 -13.96
CA GLN A 190 12.90 3.78 -15.14
C GLN A 190 13.03 2.27 -14.88
N VAL A 191 13.54 1.85 -13.72
CA VAL A 191 13.65 0.43 -13.37
C VAL A 191 12.27 -0.23 -13.20
N ASP A 192 11.31 0.46 -12.58
CA ASP A 192 9.92 0.00 -12.42
C ASP A 192 9.30 -0.36 -13.77
N GLN A 193 9.28 0.61 -14.70
CA GLN A 193 8.74 0.43 -16.05
C GLN A 193 9.51 -0.64 -16.83
N ALA A 194 10.85 -0.62 -16.78
CA ALA A 194 11.70 -1.52 -17.54
C ALA A 194 11.66 -2.98 -17.05
N LEU A 195 11.34 -3.20 -15.77
CA LEU A 195 11.10 -4.54 -15.21
C LEU A 195 9.66 -4.98 -15.45
N ALA A 196 8.65 -4.13 -15.18
CA ALA A 196 7.24 -4.45 -15.39
C ALA A 196 6.94 -4.86 -16.84
N ALA A 197 7.49 -4.12 -17.82
CA ALA A 197 7.38 -4.47 -19.25
C ALA A 197 8.06 -5.80 -19.62
N ARG A 198 8.95 -6.34 -18.78
CA ARG A 198 9.66 -7.61 -18.98
C ARG A 198 9.10 -8.79 -18.19
N LEU A 199 8.35 -8.55 -17.10
CA LEU A 199 7.83 -9.61 -16.23
C LEU A 199 7.11 -10.76 -16.97
N PRO A 200 6.22 -10.52 -17.96
CA PRO A 200 5.56 -11.62 -18.70
C PRO A 200 6.52 -12.57 -19.41
N TYR A 201 7.72 -12.10 -19.78
CA TYR A 201 8.76 -12.89 -20.43
C TYR A 201 9.72 -13.56 -19.43
N LEU A 202 9.80 -13.03 -18.20
CA LEU A 202 10.62 -13.59 -17.11
C LEU A 202 9.88 -14.70 -16.36
N ASP A 203 8.55 -14.61 -16.23
CA ASP A 203 7.74 -15.67 -15.59
C ASP A 203 7.59 -16.91 -16.49
N ALA A 204 7.58 -16.69 -17.81
CA ALA A 204 7.73 -17.76 -18.81
C ALA A 204 9.10 -18.47 -18.72
N ALA A 205 10.14 -17.80 -18.23
CA ALA A 205 11.48 -18.34 -18.00
C ALA A 205 11.56 -19.18 -16.69
N SER A 206 10.57 -20.06 -16.49
CA SER A 206 10.72 -21.22 -15.61
C SER A 206 11.88 -22.11 -16.10
N THR A 207 12.34 -23.06 -15.28
CA THR A 207 13.50 -23.92 -15.54
C THR A 207 13.34 -24.93 -16.70
N ARG A 208 12.34 -24.76 -17.57
CA ARG A 208 12.21 -25.52 -18.83
C ARG A 208 13.11 -24.92 -19.91
N GLN A 209 14.32 -25.47 -19.96
CA GLN A 209 15.13 -25.65 -21.16
C GLN A 209 15.40 -24.40 -22.01
N TRP A 210 16.57 -23.81 -21.77
CA TRP A 210 17.46 -23.54 -22.90
C TRP A 210 18.01 -24.91 -23.34
N GLU A 211 17.41 -25.49 -24.38
CA GLU A 211 18.07 -26.53 -25.18
C GLU A 211 18.80 -25.83 -26.33
N ASP A 212 20.09 -26.14 -26.47
CA ASP A 212 20.93 -25.82 -27.64
C ASP A 212 20.61 -26.76 -28.82
#